data_AF-A0A520JGM2-F1
#
_entry.id   AF-A0A520JGM2-F1
#
_cell.length_a   1.000
_cell.length_b   1.000
_cell.length_c   1.000
_cell.angle_alpha   90.00
_cell.angle_beta   90.00
_cell.angle_gamma   90.00
#
_symmetry.space_group_name_H-M   'P 1'
#
loop_
_entity.id
_entity.type
_entity.pdbx_description
1 polymer ?
#
loop_
_entity_poly.entity_id
_entity_poly.type
_entity_poly.pdbx_seq_one_letter_code
_entity_poly.pdbx_strand_id
1 'polypeptide(L)'
;MLIAGGMLALWAYFVIKPALFVVILSGIALSIFYACLRREWRTQLGWAPALVAVALPLLAWSLPNVWLLYAAMALVVPVAARRDAQIAPLYLFALLLLPGLDTVIVIGTLKLFDCGVHDMLGIGALARLALAARRTPVAVRFDLPAAALITLLVFAIARDTSMTNALRVAITMLLDCAMPYYILSRAVSGPEDVKRCMVHLAAAAAILAVVLLYEVRTSWPVYNGLYNAYGLNLILLVKQRGGYLRSGGPFLESTSVAMVMAWCILAAWLARFAFRTRLSHRVVLGLLLVGLTAPQSRGA
;
A
#
# COMPACT_ATOMS: atom_id res chain seq x y z
N MET A 1 38.26 -11.41 14.97
CA MET A 1 37.77 -10.41 13.99
C MET A 1 37.05 -11.03 12.79
N LEU A 2 37.54 -12.11 12.17
CA LEU A 2 36.85 -12.78 11.05
C LEU A 2 35.46 -13.36 11.40
N ILE A 3 35.25 -13.86 12.61
CA ILE A 3 33.96 -14.43 13.06
C ILE A 3 32.89 -13.34 13.25
N ALA A 4 33.27 -12.17 13.76
CA ALA A 4 32.37 -11.03 13.93
C ALA A 4 31.94 -10.43 12.58
N GLY A 5 32.86 -10.34 11.62
CA GLY A 5 32.55 -9.92 10.25
C GLY A 5 31.66 -10.92 9.51
N GLY A 6 31.89 -12.22 9.70
CA GLY A 6 31.04 -13.28 9.16
C GLY A 6 29.63 -13.27 9.74
N MET A 7 29.48 -13.08 11.06
CA MET A 7 28.18 -12.97 11.73
C MET A 7 27.42 -11.70 11.32
N LEU A 8 28.11 -10.56 11.15
CA LEU A 8 27.50 -9.33 10.63
C LEU A 8 27.04 -9.48 9.17
N ALA A 9 27.83 -10.14 8.32
CA ALA A 9 27.48 -10.41 6.93
C ALA A 9 26.29 -11.40 6.83
N LEU A 10 26.26 -12.44 7.67
CA LEU A 10 25.13 -13.36 7.79
C LEU A 10 23.87 -12.64 8.29
N TRP A 11 24.00 -11.80 9.32
CA TRP A 11 22.88 -11.04 9.87
C TRP A 11 22.31 -10.05 8.84
N ALA A 12 23.18 -9.28 8.16
CA ALA A 12 22.78 -8.40 7.08
C ALA A 12 22.11 -9.18 5.92
N TYR A 13 22.63 -10.38 5.59
CA TYR A 13 22.00 -11.25 4.60
C TYR A 13 20.60 -11.70 5.02
N PHE A 14 20.39 -12.13 6.26
CA PHE A 14 19.06 -12.55 6.74
C PHE A 14 18.06 -11.39 6.79
N VAL A 15 18.50 -10.18 7.12
CA VAL A 15 17.66 -8.98 7.17
C VAL A 15 17.30 -8.49 5.77
N ILE A 16 18.25 -8.53 4.83
CA ILE A 16 18.06 -7.98 3.47
C ILE A 16 17.44 -9.00 2.50
N LYS A 17 17.60 -10.29 2.75
CA LYS A 17 17.07 -11.37 1.89
C LYS A 17 15.58 -11.20 1.55
N PRO A 18 14.66 -10.97 2.51
CA PRO A 18 13.24 -10.81 2.19
C PRO A 18 12.99 -9.61 1.27
N ALA A 19 13.70 -8.50 1.51
CA ALA A 19 13.60 -7.29 0.68
C ALA A 19 14.00 -7.57 -0.77
N LEU A 20 15.10 -8.30 -0.99
CA LEU A 20 15.55 -8.67 -2.33
C LEU A 20 14.51 -9.53 -3.07
N PHE A 21 13.87 -10.49 -2.38
CA PHE A 21 12.79 -11.26 -2.99
C PHE A 21 11.61 -10.38 -3.39
N VAL A 22 11.15 -9.48 -2.52
CA VAL A 22 10.05 -8.55 -2.84
C VAL A 22 10.44 -7.64 -4.02
N VAL A 23 11.67 -7.14 -4.06
CA VAL A 23 12.19 -6.32 -5.16
C VAL A 23 12.21 -7.09 -6.48
N ILE A 24 12.70 -8.33 -6.49
CA ILE A 24 12.74 -9.18 -7.68
C ILE A 24 11.32 -9.48 -8.18
N LEU A 25 10.41 -9.88 -7.28
CA LEU A 25 9.01 -10.17 -7.61
C LEU A 25 8.29 -8.93 -8.15
N SER A 26 8.50 -7.77 -7.51
CA SER A 26 7.95 -6.48 -7.96
C SER A 26 8.51 -6.09 -9.32
N GLY A 27 9.81 -6.29 -9.54
CA GLY A 27 10.47 -6.05 -10.82
C GLY A 27 9.92 -6.93 -11.94
N ILE A 28 9.70 -8.23 -11.69
CA ILE A 28 9.07 -9.16 -12.65
C ILE A 28 7.65 -8.71 -12.97
N ALA A 29 6.84 -8.45 -11.96
CA ALA A 29 5.45 -8.03 -12.11
C ALA A 29 5.33 -6.72 -12.93
N LEU A 30 6.11 -5.71 -12.57
CA LEU A 30 6.15 -4.45 -13.30
C LEU A 30 6.68 -4.64 -14.72
N SER A 31 7.72 -5.45 -14.94
CA SER A 31 8.25 -5.70 -16.30
C SER A 31 7.17 -6.29 -17.21
N ILE A 32 6.40 -7.27 -16.72
CA ILE A 32 5.25 -7.84 -17.44
C ILE A 32 4.19 -6.76 -17.71
N PHE A 33 3.87 -5.95 -16.70
CA PHE A 33 2.87 -4.88 -16.83
C PHE A 33 3.29 -3.81 -17.84
N TYR A 34 4.53 -3.32 -17.78
CA TYR A 34 5.11 -2.34 -18.70
C TYR A 34 5.19 -2.86 -20.14
N ALA A 35 5.48 -4.16 -20.33
CA ALA A 35 5.47 -4.79 -21.65
C ALA A 35 4.06 -4.83 -22.26
N CYS A 36 3.02 -4.91 -21.42
CA CYS A 36 1.62 -4.97 -21.84
C CYS A 36 0.99 -3.59 -22.15
N LEU A 37 1.59 -2.50 -21.67
CA LEU A 37 1.09 -1.13 -21.85
C LEU A 37 1.39 -0.55 -23.24
N ARG A 38 0.55 0.40 -23.67
CA ARG A 38 0.85 1.26 -24.83
C ARG A 38 2.01 2.20 -24.51
N ARG A 39 2.76 2.60 -25.55
CA ARG A 39 3.93 3.50 -25.41
C ARG A 39 3.57 4.83 -24.73
N GLU A 40 2.41 5.40 -25.03
CA GLU A 40 1.91 6.64 -24.41
C GLU A 40 1.75 6.49 -22.89
N TRP A 41 1.01 5.47 -22.46
CA TRP A 41 0.75 5.18 -21.05
C TRP A 41 1.99 4.74 -20.28
N ARG A 42 2.91 4.04 -20.94
CA ARG A 42 4.23 3.72 -20.38
C ARG A 42 5.02 4.99 -20.05
N THR A 43 5.02 5.98 -20.95
CA THR A 43 5.70 7.26 -20.71
C THR A 43 4.99 8.09 -19.64
N GLN A 44 3.65 8.03 -19.56
CA GLN A 44 2.89 8.71 -18.52
C GLN A 44 3.11 8.11 -17.12
N LEU A 45 3.11 6.78 -17.02
CA LEU A 45 3.44 6.03 -15.80
C LEU A 45 4.88 6.32 -15.37
N GLY A 46 5.78 6.48 -16.36
CA GLY A 46 7.17 6.84 -16.14
C GLY A 46 7.92 5.76 -15.38
N TRP A 47 9.00 6.13 -14.70
CA TRP A 47 9.84 5.22 -13.90
C TRP A 47 9.55 5.33 -12.39
N ALA A 48 8.71 6.27 -11.96
CA ALA A 48 8.45 6.51 -10.54
C ALA A 48 7.86 5.27 -9.82
N PRO A 49 6.86 4.54 -10.37
CA PRO A 49 6.36 3.32 -9.73
C PRO A 49 7.41 2.22 -9.61
N ALA A 50 8.29 2.10 -10.61
CA ALA A 50 9.41 1.16 -10.55
C ALA A 50 10.41 1.53 -9.46
N LEU A 51 10.76 2.82 -9.33
CA LEU A 51 11.63 3.28 -8.25
C LEU A 51 10.97 3.04 -6.88
N VAL A 52 9.69 3.37 -6.74
CA VAL A 52 8.94 3.19 -5.49
C VAL A 52 8.84 1.71 -5.12
N ALA A 53 8.59 0.82 -6.07
CA ALA A 53 8.52 -0.62 -5.86
C ALA A 53 9.86 -1.24 -5.43
N VAL A 54 10.98 -0.65 -5.83
CA VAL A 54 12.32 -1.06 -5.38
C VAL A 54 12.67 -0.42 -4.04
N ALA A 55 12.41 0.88 -3.89
CA ALA A 55 12.80 1.64 -2.71
C ALA A 55 12.03 1.23 -1.46
N LEU A 56 10.71 1.01 -1.54
CA LEU A 56 9.88 0.70 -0.38
C LEU A 56 10.36 -0.55 0.38
N PRO A 57 10.53 -1.74 -0.25
CA PRO A 57 11.04 -2.91 0.44
C PRO A 57 12.48 -2.70 0.94
N LEU A 58 13.35 -2.07 0.15
CA LEU A 58 14.73 -1.86 0.60
C LEU A 58 14.77 -0.97 1.86
N LEU A 59 14.03 0.13 1.87
CA LEU A 59 13.94 1.02 3.04
C LEU A 59 13.33 0.29 4.24
N ALA A 60 12.23 -0.43 4.04
CA ALA A 60 11.51 -1.11 5.12
C ALA A 60 12.36 -2.15 5.86
N TRP A 61 13.21 -2.90 5.17
CA TRP A 61 14.09 -3.90 5.79
C TRP A 61 15.49 -3.36 6.15
N SER A 62 15.95 -2.27 5.53
CA SER A 62 17.27 -1.69 5.84
C SER A 62 17.28 -0.77 7.06
N LEU A 63 16.15 -0.12 7.36
CA LEU A 63 16.10 0.89 8.42
C LEU A 63 15.96 0.20 9.79
N PRO A 64 16.82 0.54 10.76
CA PRO A 64 16.83 -0.15 12.06
C PRO A 64 15.71 0.31 13.00
N ASN A 65 15.04 1.43 12.68
CA ASN A 65 14.07 2.06 13.56
C ASN A 65 12.83 2.46 12.77
N VAL A 66 11.66 2.15 13.34
CA VAL A 66 10.35 2.44 12.76
C VAL A 66 10.13 3.94 12.52
N TRP A 67 10.67 4.80 13.38
CA TRP A 67 10.58 6.26 13.21
C TRP A 67 11.37 6.76 11.99
N LEU A 68 12.50 6.12 11.68
CA LEU A 68 13.25 6.42 10.45
C LEU A 68 12.49 5.93 9.23
N LEU A 69 11.83 4.77 9.33
CA LEU A 69 10.95 4.28 8.28
C LEU A 69 9.81 5.28 8.03
N TYR A 70 9.15 5.77 9.08
CA TYR A 70 8.09 6.79 8.98
C TYR A 70 8.57 8.08 8.31
N ALA A 71 9.74 8.59 8.69
CA ALA A 71 10.34 9.75 8.04
C ALA A 71 10.61 9.47 6.55
N ALA A 72 11.13 8.29 6.22
CA ALA A 72 11.35 7.90 4.82
C ALA A 72 10.03 7.79 4.05
N MET A 73 8.98 7.20 4.63
CA MET A 73 7.65 7.07 4.02
C MET A 73 7.02 8.43 3.73
N ALA A 74 7.13 9.40 4.64
CA ALA A 74 6.68 10.76 4.42
C ALA A 74 7.39 11.45 3.25
N LEU A 75 8.61 11.02 2.89
CA LEU A 75 9.38 11.57 1.77
C LEU A 75 9.14 10.85 0.44
N VAL A 76 8.56 9.65 0.43
CA VAL A 76 8.35 8.86 -0.81
C VAL A 76 7.54 9.63 -1.84
N VAL A 77 6.35 10.11 -1.48
CA VAL A 77 5.46 10.81 -2.43
C VAL A 77 6.02 12.17 -2.85
N PRO A 78 6.49 13.05 -1.95
CA PRO A 78 7.12 14.32 -2.33
C PRO A 78 8.29 14.18 -3.30
N VAL A 79 9.14 13.17 -3.11
CA VAL A 79 10.34 12.96 -3.92
C VAL A 79 10.02 12.25 -5.25
N ALA A 80 9.12 11.27 -5.22
CA ALA A 80 8.78 10.49 -6.42
C ALA A 80 7.81 11.24 -7.36
N ALA A 81 6.90 12.05 -6.83
CA ALA A 81 5.90 12.77 -7.62
C ALA A 81 6.49 14.05 -8.26
N ARG A 82 7.05 13.89 -9.47
CA ARG A 82 7.61 15.00 -10.25
C ARG A 82 6.55 15.94 -10.83
N ARG A 83 5.31 15.45 -10.99
CA ARG A 83 4.18 16.23 -11.50
C ARG A 83 3.04 16.15 -10.50
N ASP A 84 2.28 17.24 -10.37
CA ASP A 84 1.13 17.30 -9.44
C ASP A 84 0.10 16.20 -9.73
N ALA A 85 -0.10 15.87 -11.01
CA ALA A 85 -1.00 14.80 -11.43
C ALA A 85 -0.52 13.37 -11.10
N GLN A 86 0.70 13.20 -10.58
CA GLN A 86 1.22 11.91 -10.13
C GLN A 86 1.03 11.68 -8.62
N ILE A 87 0.65 12.71 -7.85
CA ILE A 87 0.54 12.63 -6.39
C ILE A 87 -0.45 11.53 -5.98
N ALA A 88 -1.71 11.62 -6.42
CA ALA A 88 -2.74 10.62 -6.09
C ALA A 88 -2.42 9.21 -6.62
N PRO A 89 -2.05 9.02 -7.91
CA PRO A 89 -1.72 7.69 -8.42
C PRO A 89 -0.54 7.03 -7.71
N LEU A 90 0.52 7.79 -7.37
CA LEU A 90 1.68 7.25 -6.66
C LEU A 90 1.37 6.96 -5.19
N TYR A 91 0.57 7.80 -4.54
CA TYR A 91 0.09 7.55 -3.19
C TYR A 91 -0.71 6.24 -3.11
N LEU A 92 -1.70 6.07 -3.99
CA LEU A 92 -2.50 4.83 -4.09
C LEU A 92 -1.65 3.60 -4.40
N PHE A 93 -0.64 3.76 -5.28
CA PHE A 93 0.30 2.70 -5.58
C PHE A 93 1.10 2.31 -4.32
N ALA A 94 1.78 3.27 -3.69
CA ALA A 94 2.66 3.03 -2.54
C ALA A 94 1.91 2.41 -1.34
N LEU A 95 0.67 2.83 -1.10
CA LEU A 95 -0.18 2.32 -0.01
C LEU A 95 -0.36 0.80 -0.06
N LEU A 96 -0.36 0.22 -1.27
CA LEU A 96 -0.58 -1.21 -1.49
C LEU A 96 0.68 -2.07 -1.33
N LEU A 97 1.88 -1.48 -1.30
CA LEU A 97 3.14 -2.23 -1.42
C LEU A 97 3.76 -2.60 -0.06
N LEU A 98 3.38 -1.91 1.02
CA LEU A 98 3.97 -2.08 2.35
C LEU A 98 2.87 -2.24 3.41
N PRO A 99 3.08 -3.07 4.44
CA PRO A 99 2.20 -3.15 5.60
C PRO A 99 2.10 -1.83 6.36
N GLY A 100 0.99 -1.67 7.09
CA GLY A 100 0.74 -0.48 7.92
C GLY A 100 1.78 -0.30 9.02
N LEU A 101 2.27 -1.40 9.61
CA LEU A 101 3.26 -1.39 10.69
C LEU A 101 2.92 -0.39 11.80
N ASP A 102 1.65 -0.36 12.22
CA ASP A 102 1.13 0.66 13.12
C ASP A 102 1.75 0.56 14.52
N THR A 103 2.31 1.67 14.98
CA THR A 103 2.83 1.81 16.35
C THR A 103 1.83 2.57 17.21
N VAL A 104 1.62 2.08 18.42
CA VAL A 104 0.82 2.79 19.42
C VAL A 104 1.65 3.92 20.02
N ILE A 105 1.22 5.16 19.83
CA ILE A 105 1.84 6.31 20.49
C ILE A 105 1.25 6.43 21.90
N VAL A 106 2.11 6.37 22.92
CA VAL A 106 1.73 6.39 24.33
C VAL A 106 2.43 7.56 25.02
N ILE A 107 1.72 8.28 25.89
CA ILE A 107 2.32 9.19 26.87
C ILE A 107 1.98 8.64 28.26
N GLY A 108 3.00 8.22 29.00
CA GLY A 108 2.83 7.52 30.27
C GLY A 108 2.14 6.17 30.09
N THR A 109 0.94 6.00 30.66
CA THR A 109 0.10 4.80 30.48
C THR A 109 -1.04 5.01 29.50
N LEU A 110 -1.21 6.23 28.97
CA LEU A 110 -2.31 6.58 28.08
C LEU A 110 -1.92 6.38 26.62
N LYS A 111 -2.62 5.48 25.94
CA LYS A 111 -2.60 5.38 24.47
C LYS A 111 -3.20 6.66 23.87
N LEU A 112 -2.48 7.36 23.00
CA LEU A 112 -3.00 8.53 22.30
C LEU A 112 -3.68 8.14 21.01
N PHE A 113 -2.92 7.67 20.03
CA PHE A 113 -3.39 7.24 18.72
C PHE A 113 -2.39 6.24 18.13
N ASP A 114 -2.83 5.53 17.09
CA ASP A 114 -1.98 4.64 16.32
C ASP A 114 -1.45 5.41 15.11
N CYS A 115 -0.20 5.18 14.79
CA CYS A 115 0.50 5.86 13.73
C CYS A 115 1.33 4.83 12.96
N GLY A 116 1.11 4.74 11.65
CA GLY A 116 1.76 3.78 10.79
C GLY A 116 2.38 4.35 9.52
N VAL A 117 2.88 3.43 8.70
CA VAL A 117 3.40 3.67 7.36
C VAL A 117 2.37 4.36 6.47
N HIS A 118 1.11 3.93 6.53
CA HIS A 118 0.04 4.47 5.67
C HIS A 118 -0.28 5.93 6.00
N ASP A 119 -0.27 6.29 7.29
CA ASP A 119 -0.44 7.66 7.75
C ASP A 119 0.69 8.55 7.27
N MET A 120 1.93 8.07 7.38
CA MET A 120 3.12 8.82 6.98
C MET A 120 3.17 9.03 5.46
N LEU A 121 2.80 8.01 4.67
CA LEU A 121 2.60 8.17 3.23
C LEU A 121 1.52 9.23 2.92
N GLY A 122 0.44 9.24 3.69
CA GLY A 122 -0.64 10.23 3.58
C GLY A 122 -0.15 11.65 3.90
N ILE A 123 0.59 11.84 4.98
CA ILE A 123 1.19 13.13 5.35
C ILE A 123 2.16 13.60 4.27
N GLY A 124 2.98 12.70 3.73
CA GLY A 124 3.87 13.01 2.60
C GLY A 124 3.10 13.47 1.36
N ALA A 125 2.03 12.76 1.00
CA ALA A 125 1.17 13.15 -0.10
C ALA A 125 0.48 14.50 0.15
N LEU A 126 -0.01 14.76 1.37
CA LEU A 126 -0.57 16.05 1.77
C LEU A 126 0.46 17.17 1.68
N ALA A 127 1.68 16.96 2.15
CA ALA A 127 2.76 17.95 2.06
C ALA A 127 3.05 18.29 0.59
N ARG A 128 3.15 17.27 -0.28
CA ARG A 128 3.37 17.48 -1.71
C ARG A 128 2.20 18.20 -2.39
N LEU A 129 0.97 17.92 -1.94
CA LEU A 129 -0.24 18.57 -2.42
C LEU A 129 -0.37 20.01 -1.90
N ALA A 130 0.08 20.29 -0.68
CA ALA A 130 0.14 21.64 -0.14
C ALA A 130 1.09 22.54 -0.96
N LEU A 131 2.19 21.96 -1.46
CA LEU A 131 3.15 22.62 -2.35
C LEU A 131 2.72 22.62 -3.83
N ALA A 132 1.69 21.87 -4.21
CA ALA A 132 1.22 21.79 -5.59
C ALA A 132 0.51 23.10 -6.00
N ALA A 133 0.83 23.60 -7.19
CA ALA A 133 0.16 24.77 -7.75
C ALA A 133 -1.26 24.43 -8.22
N ARG A 134 -1.51 23.17 -8.59
CA ARG A 134 -2.85 22.65 -8.88
C ARG A 134 -3.56 22.23 -7.60
N ARG A 135 -4.55 23.01 -7.19
CA ARG A 135 -5.60 22.57 -6.26
C ARG A 135 -6.93 22.67 -6.97
N THR A 136 -7.64 21.56 -7.10
CA THR A 136 -9.04 21.63 -7.55
C THR A 136 -9.93 21.95 -6.35
N PRO A 137 -10.70 23.06 -6.40
CA PRO A 137 -11.79 23.25 -5.47
C PRO A 137 -12.87 22.23 -5.81
N VAL A 138 -12.92 21.12 -5.07
CA VAL A 138 -14.12 20.28 -5.05
C VAL A 138 -15.16 21.02 -4.23
N ALA A 139 -16.36 21.15 -4.80
CA ALA A 139 -17.46 21.84 -4.14
C ALA A 139 -17.77 21.17 -2.78
N VAL A 140 -17.92 22.00 -1.74
CA VAL A 140 -18.19 21.58 -0.35
C VAL A 140 -19.36 20.60 -0.23
N ARG A 141 -20.32 20.66 -1.17
CA ARG A 141 -21.44 19.71 -1.26
C ARG A 141 -21.03 18.23 -1.34
N PHE A 142 -19.85 17.93 -1.89
CA PHE A 142 -19.32 16.57 -1.97
C PHE A 142 -18.51 16.18 -0.73
N ASP A 143 -18.01 17.17 0.02
CA ASP A 143 -17.30 16.96 1.28
C ASP A 143 -18.30 16.66 2.43
N LEU A 144 -19.51 17.24 2.38
CA LEU A 144 -20.55 17.04 3.39
C LEU A 144 -20.95 15.57 3.64
N PRO A 145 -21.29 14.74 2.61
CA PRO A 145 -21.63 13.35 2.84
C PRO A 145 -20.44 12.53 3.35
N ALA A 146 -19.21 12.84 2.91
CA ALA A 146 -18.01 12.17 3.42
C ALA A 146 -17.79 12.52 4.90
N ALA A 147 -17.91 13.79 5.27
CA ALA A 147 -17.83 14.24 6.65
C ALA A 147 -18.92 13.62 7.52
N ALA A 148 -20.16 13.53 7.02
CA ALA A 148 -21.27 12.89 7.71
C ALA A 148 -21.02 11.39 7.93
N LEU A 149 -20.50 10.68 6.92
CA LEU A 149 -20.14 9.26 7.03
C LEU A 149 -19.01 9.04 8.05
N ILE A 150 -17.95 9.85 7.98
CA ILE A 150 -16.83 9.76 8.94
C ILE A 150 -17.32 10.03 10.36
N THR A 151 -18.14 11.07 10.53
CA THR A 151 -18.73 11.39 11.84
C THR A 151 -19.60 10.25 12.37
N LEU A 152 -20.44 9.65 11.50
CA LEU A 152 -21.23 8.48 11.84
C LEU A 152 -20.35 7.30 12.28
N LEU A 153 -19.25 7.03 11.57
CA LEU A 153 -18.30 5.97 11.92
C LEU A 153 -17.63 6.23 13.27
N VAL A 154 -17.24 7.47 13.54
CA VAL A 154 -16.67 7.87 14.85
C VAL A 154 -17.67 7.58 15.96
N PHE A 155 -18.92 8.01 15.82
CA PHE A 155 -19.95 7.74 16.84
C PHE A 155 -20.29 6.26 16.97
N ALA A 156 -20.32 5.52 15.87
CA ALA A 156 -20.60 4.09 15.87
C ALA A 156 -19.51 3.30 16.61
N ILE A 157 -18.23 3.63 16.38
CA ILE A 157 -17.08 2.95 17.00
C ILE A 157 -16.90 3.40 18.46
N ALA A 158 -17.14 4.67 18.77
CA ALA A 158 -17.01 5.21 20.12
C ALA A 158 -18.25 4.97 21.01
N ARG A 159 -19.27 4.29 20.49
CA ARG A 159 -20.51 3.99 21.22
C ARG A 159 -20.21 3.27 22.53
N ASP A 160 -20.87 3.70 23.61
CA ASP A 160 -20.74 3.13 24.96
C ASP A 160 -19.30 3.22 25.54
N THR A 161 -18.50 4.19 25.07
CA THR A 161 -17.14 4.46 25.58
C THR A 161 -16.97 5.87 26.16
N SER A 162 -15.81 6.16 26.76
CA SER A 162 -15.52 7.47 27.36
C SER A 162 -15.27 8.56 26.31
N MET A 163 -15.49 9.82 26.68
CA MET A 163 -15.23 10.99 25.81
C MET A 163 -13.79 11.01 25.28
N THR A 164 -12.81 10.63 26.12
CA THR A 164 -11.40 10.53 25.72
C THR A 164 -11.20 9.47 24.65
N ASN A 165 -11.93 8.36 24.72
CA ASN A 165 -11.88 7.33 23.68
C ASN A 165 -12.54 7.81 22.39
N ALA A 166 -13.65 8.55 22.47
CA ALA A 166 -14.29 9.15 21.31
C ALA A 166 -13.34 10.11 20.55
N LEU A 167 -12.59 10.94 21.29
CA LEU A 167 -11.59 11.82 20.68
C LEU A 167 -10.45 11.03 20.00
N ARG A 168 -9.98 9.95 20.64
CA ARG A 168 -8.97 9.06 20.04
C ARG A 168 -9.48 8.44 18.74
N VAL A 169 -10.69 7.89 18.75
CA VAL A 169 -11.33 7.31 17.56
C VAL A 169 -11.50 8.37 16.47
N ALA A 170 -11.87 9.60 16.83
CA ALA A 170 -11.99 10.70 15.88
C ALA A 170 -10.65 11.02 15.20
N ILE A 171 -9.55 11.04 15.96
CA ILE A 171 -8.19 11.25 15.41
C ILE A 171 -7.82 10.10 14.47
N THR A 172 -8.03 8.85 14.89
CA THR A 172 -7.77 7.67 14.05
C THR A 172 -8.58 7.72 12.75
N MET A 173 -9.88 8.01 12.79
CA MET A 173 -10.72 8.13 11.60
C MET A 173 -10.31 9.33 10.70
N LEU A 174 -9.77 10.39 11.28
CA LEU A 174 -9.22 11.51 10.51
C LEU A 174 -7.99 11.07 9.69
N LEU A 175 -7.11 10.27 10.27
CA LEU A 175 -5.93 9.73 9.59
C LEU A 175 -6.32 8.64 8.58
N ASP A 176 -7.14 7.67 8.98
CA ASP A 176 -7.47 6.49 8.16
C ASP A 176 -8.43 6.78 7.01
N CYS A 177 -9.39 7.71 7.20
CA CYS A 177 -10.46 7.95 6.24
C CYS A 177 -10.42 9.38 5.67
N ALA A 178 -10.37 10.39 6.53
CA ALA A 178 -10.48 11.78 6.07
C ALA A 178 -9.26 12.23 5.27
N MET A 179 -8.05 11.85 5.68
CA MET A 179 -6.82 12.19 4.99
C MET A 179 -6.73 11.58 3.58
N PRO A 180 -6.90 10.26 3.37
CA PRO A 180 -6.93 9.68 2.02
C PRO A 180 -8.03 10.28 1.15
N TYR A 181 -9.22 10.54 1.72
CA TYR A 181 -10.31 11.21 1.01
C TYR A 181 -9.89 12.61 0.55
N TYR A 182 -9.31 13.41 1.44
CA TYR A 182 -8.89 14.78 1.12
C TYR A 182 -7.82 14.80 0.04
N ILE A 183 -6.81 13.92 0.13
CA ILE A 183 -5.75 13.78 -0.88
C ILE A 183 -6.36 13.48 -2.24
N LEU A 184 -7.23 12.46 -2.33
CA LEU A 184 -7.82 12.05 -3.60
C LEU A 184 -8.79 13.11 -4.17
N SER A 185 -9.65 13.67 -3.33
CA SER A 185 -10.61 14.72 -3.72
C SER A 185 -9.90 15.94 -4.32
N ARG A 186 -8.79 16.38 -3.70
CA ARG A 186 -8.08 17.60 -4.14
C ARG A 186 -7.04 17.35 -5.23
N ALA A 187 -6.48 16.15 -5.33
CA ALA A 187 -5.47 15.81 -6.34
C ALA A 187 -6.05 15.26 -7.65
N VAL A 188 -7.27 14.69 -7.63
CA VAL A 188 -7.93 14.15 -8.82
C VAL A 188 -8.91 15.18 -9.36
N SER A 189 -8.50 15.89 -10.41
CA SER A 189 -9.25 17.03 -10.95
C SER A 189 -10.16 16.68 -12.13
N GLY A 190 -9.89 15.57 -12.82
CA GLY A 190 -10.67 15.20 -14.00
C GLY A 190 -10.51 13.75 -14.45
N PRO A 191 -11.18 13.35 -15.55
CA PRO A 191 -11.23 11.98 -16.02
C PRO A 191 -9.86 11.38 -16.32
N GLU A 192 -8.92 12.20 -16.78
CA GLU A 192 -7.57 11.74 -17.09
C GLU A 192 -6.76 11.36 -15.84
N ASP A 193 -6.96 12.06 -14.73
CA ASP A 193 -6.33 11.74 -13.45
C ASP A 193 -6.92 10.45 -12.86
N VAL A 194 -8.22 10.23 -13.04
CA VAL A 194 -8.89 8.96 -12.68
C VAL A 194 -8.29 7.80 -13.47
N LYS A 195 -8.11 7.95 -14.79
CA LYS A 195 -7.46 6.93 -15.62
C LYS A 195 -6.04 6.63 -15.14
N ARG A 196 -5.26 7.64 -14.76
CA ARG A 196 -3.92 7.46 -14.21
C ARG A 196 -3.94 6.67 -12.90
N CYS A 197 -4.86 6.99 -12.00
CA CYS A 197 -5.05 6.25 -10.75
C CYS A 197 -5.38 4.77 -11.03
N MET A 198 -6.29 4.49 -11.96
CA MET A 198 -6.65 3.12 -12.34
C MET A 198 -5.46 2.33 -12.87
N VAL A 199 -4.61 2.94 -13.71
CA VAL A 199 -3.40 2.28 -14.24
C VAL A 199 -2.38 2.00 -13.13
N HIS A 200 -2.20 2.92 -12.17
CA HIS A 200 -1.29 2.70 -11.04
C HIS A 200 -1.81 1.63 -10.09
N LEU A 201 -3.11 1.62 -9.78
CA LEU A 201 -3.73 0.55 -8.99
C LEU A 201 -3.57 -0.81 -9.67
N ALA A 202 -3.76 -0.89 -10.99
CA ALA A 202 -3.54 -2.11 -11.75
C ALA A 202 -2.06 -2.57 -11.70
N ALA A 203 -1.11 -1.62 -11.72
CA ALA A 203 0.32 -1.92 -11.58
C ALA A 203 0.65 -2.46 -10.18
N ALA A 204 0.13 -1.83 -9.13
CA ALA A 204 0.31 -2.30 -7.75
C ALA A 204 -0.30 -3.70 -7.55
N ALA A 205 -1.48 -3.93 -8.13
CA ALA A 205 -2.13 -5.22 -8.07
C ALA A 205 -1.36 -6.32 -8.81
N ALA A 206 -0.65 -5.99 -9.89
CA ALA A 206 0.22 -6.96 -10.55
C ALA A 206 1.36 -7.39 -9.61
N ILE A 207 1.94 -6.45 -8.86
CA ILE A 207 2.95 -6.75 -7.84
C ILE A 207 2.34 -7.63 -6.75
N LEU A 208 1.20 -7.22 -6.19
CA LEU A 208 0.48 -7.99 -5.17
C LEU A 208 0.19 -9.42 -5.67
N ALA A 209 -0.36 -9.60 -6.87
CA ALA A 209 -0.66 -10.92 -7.40
C ALA A 209 0.57 -11.84 -7.42
N VAL A 210 1.72 -11.35 -7.89
CA VAL A 210 2.96 -12.14 -7.94
C VAL A 210 3.49 -12.45 -6.54
N VAL A 211 3.45 -11.48 -5.63
CA VAL A 211 3.83 -11.67 -4.23
C VAL A 211 2.94 -12.73 -3.56
N LEU A 212 1.63 -12.63 -3.70
CA LEU A 212 0.69 -13.57 -3.08
C LEU A 212 0.88 -14.99 -3.60
N LEU A 213 1.07 -15.16 -4.91
CA LEU A 213 1.36 -16.47 -5.51
C LEU A 213 2.68 -17.05 -5.00
N TYR A 214 3.69 -16.21 -4.81
CA TYR A 214 4.96 -16.63 -4.25
C TYR A 214 4.82 -17.08 -2.78
N GLU A 215 4.11 -16.32 -1.96
CA GLU A 215 3.87 -16.69 -0.55
C GLU A 215 3.11 -18.02 -0.44
N VAL A 216 2.08 -18.24 -1.28
CA VAL A 216 1.36 -19.52 -1.33
C VAL A 216 2.29 -20.66 -1.74
N ARG A 217 3.14 -20.45 -2.74
CA ARG A 217 4.00 -21.50 -3.29
C ARG A 217 5.12 -21.91 -2.35
N THR A 218 5.66 -20.95 -1.60
CA THR A 218 6.79 -21.13 -0.68
C THR A 218 6.37 -21.33 0.77
N SER A 219 5.08 -21.13 1.09
CA SER A 219 4.55 -21.08 2.46
C SER A 219 5.29 -20.09 3.36
N TRP A 220 5.91 -19.06 2.77
CA TRP A 220 6.69 -18.06 3.48
C TRP A 220 5.95 -16.72 3.45
N PRO A 221 5.35 -16.28 4.57
CA PRO A 221 4.75 -14.95 4.67
C PRO A 221 5.87 -13.91 4.81
N VAL A 222 6.25 -13.28 3.70
CA VAL A 222 7.48 -12.47 3.61
C VAL A 222 7.37 -11.23 4.49
N TYR A 223 6.21 -10.58 4.50
CA TYR A 223 5.97 -9.34 5.24
C TYR A 223 5.81 -9.53 6.76
N ASN A 224 5.55 -10.76 7.24
CA ASN A 224 5.49 -11.02 8.69
C ASN A 224 6.84 -10.76 9.37
N GLY A 225 7.95 -10.91 8.63
CA GLY A 225 9.28 -10.60 9.13
C GLY A 225 9.45 -9.13 9.54
N LEU A 226 8.74 -8.19 8.91
CA LEU A 226 8.83 -6.76 9.25
C LEU A 226 8.24 -6.46 10.63
N TYR A 227 7.10 -7.07 10.97
CA TYR A 227 6.49 -6.88 12.28
C TYR A 227 7.42 -7.34 13.40
N ASN A 228 8.08 -8.49 13.21
CA ASN A 228 9.09 -8.98 14.14
C ASN A 228 10.34 -8.08 14.19
N ALA A 229 10.81 -7.59 13.04
CA ALA A 229 12.00 -6.72 12.96
C ALA A 229 11.80 -5.39 13.72
N TYR A 230 10.60 -4.83 13.68
CA TYR A 230 10.26 -3.60 14.41
C TYR A 230 9.68 -3.83 15.81
N GLY A 231 9.63 -5.08 16.29
CA GLY A 231 9.12 -5.42 17.63
C GLY A 231 7.62 -5.12 17.81
N LEU A 232 6.85 -5.10 16.72
CA LEU A 232 5.41 -4.89 16.77
C LEU A 232 4.74 -6.21 17.19
N ASN A 233 4.23 -6.25 18.42
CA ASN A 233 3.55 -7.40 19.02
C ASN A 233 2.18 -7.68 18.37
N LEU A 234 2.20 -8.13 17.12
CA LEU A 234 1.04 -8.67 16.44
C LEU A 234 1.17 -10.19 16.42
N ILE A 235 0.21 -10.87 17.04
CA ILE A 235 0.06 -12.32 16.89
C ILE A 235 -0.50 -12.58 15.48
N LEU A 236 0.37 -12.53 14.48
CA LEU A 236 0.04 -12.91 13.11
C LEU A 236 -0.03 -14.43 13.05
N LEU A 237 -1.19 -15.00 13.38
CA LEU A 237 -1.44 -16.41 13.12
C LEU A 237 -1.34 -16.63 11.61
N VAL A 238 -0.29 -17.32 11.20
CA VAL A 238 -0.12 -17.84 9.84
C VAL A 238 -1.23 -18.87 9.62
N LYS A 239 -2.35 -18.42 9.04
CA LYS A 239 -3.53 -19.26 8.79
C LYS A 239 -3.23 -20.18 7.61
N GLN A 240 -2.73 -21.38 7.89
CA GLN A 240 -2.66 -22.45 6.89
C GLN A 240 -3.98 -23.22 6.85
N ARG A 241 -4.50 -23.48 5.64
CA ARG A 241 -5.72 -24.28 5.46
C ARG A 241 -5.60 -25.16 4.22
N GLY A 242 -5.78 -26.47 4.41
CA GLY A 242 -5.70 -27.46 3.32
C GLY A 242 -4.31 -27.63 2.71
N GLY A 243 -3.24 -27.43 3.51
CA GLY A 243 -1.85 -27.57 3.05
C GLY A 243 -1.27 -26.34 2.35
N TYR A 244 -2.09 -25.32 2.09
CA TYR A 244 -1.66 -24.06 1.49
C TYR A 244 -1.71 -22.91 2.50
N LEU A 245 -0.75 -21.98 2.38
CA LEU A 245 -0.74 -20.74 3.15
C LEU A 245 -1.83 -19.80 2.62
N ARG A 246 -2.68 -19.26 3.50
CA ARG A 246 -3.59 -18.19 3.12
C ARG A 246 -2.84 -16.86 3.11
N SER A 247 -2.29 -16.51 1.94
CA SER A 247 -1.39 -15.37 1.80
C SER A 247 -2.10 -14.04 2.10
N GLY A 248 -1.42 -13.20 2.88
CA GLY A 248 -1.84 -11.83 3.21
C GLY A 248 -1.00 -10.76 2.51
N GLY A 249 0.17 -11.11 1.97
CA GLY A 249 1.12 -10.14 1.43
C GLY A 249 1.37 -9.01 2.45
N PRO A 250 1.27 -7.72 2.05
CA PRO A 250 1.45 -6.61 2.96
C PRO A 250 0.26 -6.35 3.89
N PHE A 251 -0.85 -7.09 3.81
CA PHE A 251 -2.01 -6.87 4.67
C PHE A 251 -2.05 -7.86 5.83
N LEU A 252 -2.60 -7.42 6.95
CA LEU A 252 -2.79 -8.23 8.16
C LEU A 252 -3.70 -9.44 7.92
N GLU A 253 -4.79 -9.24 7.16
CA GLU A 253 -5.80 -10.25 6.92
C GLU A 253 -5.97 -10.52 5.44
N SER A 254 -5.90 -11.81 5.09
CA SER A 254 -6.10 -12.33 3.72
C SER A 254 -7.45 -11.92 3.08
N THR A 255 -8.52 -11.78 3.87
CA THR A 255 -9.81 -11.28 3.36
C THR A 255 -9.74 -9.84 2.88
N SER A 256 -8.96 -8.99 3.57
CA SER A 256 -8.77 -7.59 3.22
C SER A 256 -8.02 -7.48 1.89
N VAL A 257 -6.97 -8.30 1.69
CA VAL A 257 -6.27 -8.39 0.40
C VAL A 257 -7.21 -8.79 -0.72
N ALA A 258 -8.06 -9.80 -0.49
CA ALA A 258 -8.98 -10.28 -1.52
C ALA A 258 -9.94 -9.17 -1.97
N MET A 259 -10.45 -8.38 -1.02
CA MET A 259 -11.30 -7.23 -1.33
C MET A 259 -10.54 -6.14 -2.11
N VAL A 260 -9.31 -5.82 -1.69
CA VAL A 260 -8.45 -4.85 -2.39
C VAL A 260 -8.10 -5.32 -3.80
N MET A 261 -7.78 -6.60 -3.97
CA MET A 261 -7.52 -7.22 -5.27
C MET A 261 -8.75 -7.15 -6.18
N ALA A 262 -9.96 -7.37 -5.65
CA ALA A 262 -11.21 -7.22 -6.42
C ALA A 262 -11.38 -5.78 -6.94
N TRP A 263 -11.16 -4.76 -6.09
CA TRP A 263 -11.18 -3.36 -6.52
C TRP A 263 -10.11 -3.05 -7.56
N CYS A 264 -8.91 -3.60 -7.42
CA CYS A 264 -7.85 -3.41 -8.39
C CYS A 264 -8.09 -4.14 -9.71
N ILE A 265 -8.74 -5.31 -9.69
CA ILE A 265 -9.18 -6.02 -10.90
C ILE A 265 -10.21 -5.18 -11.65
N LEU A 266 -11.17 -4.58 -10.94
CA LEU A 266 -12.12 -3.64 -11.52
C LEU A 266 -11.39 -2.43 -12.14
N ALA A 267 -10.42 -1.85 -11.43
CA ALA A 267 -9.58 -0.76 -11.96
C ALA A 267 -8.81 -1.19 -13.22
N ALA A 268 -8.21 -2.39 -13.23
CA ALA A 268 -7.51 -2.94 -14.38
C ALA A 268 -8.46 -3.23 -15.56
N TRP A 269 -9.69 -3.66 -15.29
CA TRP A 269 -10.72 -3.88 -16.31
C TRP A 269 -11.16 -2.56 -16.96
N LEU A 270 -11.39 -1.52 -16.16
CA LEU A 270 -11.71 -0.17 -16.63
C LEU A 270 -10.52 0.48 -17.36
N ALA A 271 -9.29 0.16 -16.97
CA ALA A 271 -8.04 0.61 -17.60
C ALA A 271 -7.72 -0.07 -18.95
N ARG A 272 -8.67 -0.77 -19.59
CA ARG A 272 -8.48 -1.43 -20.89
C ARG A 272 -7.89 -0.53 -21.99
N PHE A 273 -8.14 0.78 -21.92
CA PHE A 273 -7.62 1.78 -22.87
C PHE A 273 -6.09 1.92 -22.82
N ALA A 274 -5.46 1.57 -21.70
CA ALA A 274 -4.02 1.74 -21.49
C ALA A 274 -3.18 0.61 -22.12
N PHE A 275 -3.79 -0.54 -22.42
CA PHE A 275 -3.10 -1.74 -22.90
C PHE A 275 -2.92 -1.77 -24.42
N ARG A 276 -1.79 -2.33 -24.88
CA ARG A 276 -1.42 -2.37 -26.31
C ARG A 276 -2.40 -3.21 -27.13
N THR A 277 -2.75 -4.39 -26.61
CA THR A 277 -3.65 -5.34 -27.29
C THR A 277 -4.69 -5.89 -26.31
N ARG A 278 -5.78 -6.46 -26.84
CA ARG A 278 -6.77 -7.19 -26.02
C ARG A 278 -6.13 -8.40 -25.32
N LEU A 279 -5.13 -9.03 -25.93
CA LEU A 279 -4.40 -10.14 -25.33
C LEU A 279 -3.57 -9.65 -24.13
N SER A 280 -2.82 -8.55 -24.28
CA SER A 280 -2.04 -7.95 -23.19
C SER A 280 -2.90 -7.61 -21.97
N HIS A 281 -4.10 -7.06 -22.22
CA HIS A 281 -5.08 -6.80 -21.16
C HIS A 281 -5.57 -8.07 -20.48
N ARG A 282 -5.92 -9.11 -21.25
CA ARG A 282 -6.34 -10.41 -20.72
C ARG A 282 -5.23 -11.13 -19.95
N VAL A 283 -3.96 -10.99 -20.36
CA VAL A 283 -2.82 -11.57 -19.65
C VAL A 283 -2.68 -10.94 -18.27
N VAL A 284 -2.73 -9.60 -18.17
CA VAL A 284 -2.67 -8.91 -16.89
C VAL A 284 -3.89 -9.25 -16.03
N LEU A 285 -5.11 -9.22 -16.60
CA LEU A 285 -6.31 -9.63 -15.85
C LEU A 285 -6.24 -11.09 -15.38
N GLY A 286 -5.73 -12.00 -16.21
CA GLY A 286 -5.52 -13.39 -15.85
C GLY A 286 -4.55 -13.54 -14.68
N LEU A 287 -3.44 -12.81 -14.70
CA LEU A 287 -2.49 -12.75 -13.57
C LEU A 287 -3.17 -12.27 -12.29
N LEU A 288 -3.96 -11.20 -12.36
CA LEU A 288 -4.67 -10.66 -11.19
C LEU A 288 -5.72 -11.64 -10.65
N LEU A 289 -6.48 -12.31 -11.53
CA LEU A 289 -7.47 -13.31 -11.14
C LEU A 289 -6.83 -14.54 -10.50
N VAL A 290 -5.71 -15.01 -11.04
CA VAL A 290 -4.92 -16.10 -10.44
C VAL A 290 -4.38 -15.64 -9.08
N GLY A 291 -3.86 -14.42 -8.96
CA GLY A 291 -3.44 -13.83 -7.69
C GLY A 291 -4.57 -13.70 -6.66
N LEU A 292 -5.81 -13.42 -7.09
CA LEU A 292 -6.98 -13.37 -6.21
C LEU A 292 -7.32 -14.72 -5.59
N THR A 293 -6.94 -15.85 -6.21
CA THR A 293 -7.16 -17.18 -5.63
C THR A 293 -6.24 -17.48 -4.44
N ALA A 294 -5.09 -16.81 -4.33
CA ALA A 294 -4.12 -17.00 -3.25
C ALA A 294 -4.66 -16.67 -1.84
N PRO A 295 -5.38 -15.55 -1.62
CA PRO A 295 -6.00 -15.24 -0.32
C PRO A 295 -7.32 -15.96 -0.04
N GLN A 296 -7.88 -16.74 -0.98
CA GLN A 296 -9.16 -17.42 -0.81
C GLN A 296 -9.02 -18.71 0.02
N SER A 297 -10.04 -19.07 0.81
CA SER A 297 -10.17 -20.41 1.38
C SER A 297 -11.02 -21.28 0.46
N ARG A 298 -10.62 -22.53 0.17
CA ARG A 298 -11.44 -23.47 -0.61
C ARG A 298 -12.90 -23.48 -0.10
N GLY A 299 -13.86 -23.38 -1.02
CA GLY A 299 -15.31 -23.46 -0.73
C GLY A 299 -16.11 -22.17 -0.94
N ALA A 300 -15.53 -21.14 -1.55
CA ALA A 300 -16.22 -19.94 -2.01
C ALA A 300 -16.11 -19.79 -3.53
#